data_AF-G9P074-F1
#
_entry.id   AF-G9P074-F1
#
_cell.length_a   1.000
_cell.length_b   1.000
_cell.length_c   1.000
_cell.angle_alpha   90.00
_cell.angle_beta   90.00
_cell.angle_gamma   90.00
#
_symmetry.space_group_name_H-M   'P 1'
#
loop_
_entity.id
_entity.type
_entity.pdbx_description
1 polymer ?
#
loop_
_entity_poly.entity_id
_entity_poly.type
_entity_poly.pdbx_seq_one_letter_code
_entity_poly.pdbx_strand_id
1 'polypeptide(L)'
;MAGHGDLQEMLRMLTARKASMMAAMGYIRALQSKNLKSIEQIAEAPLSTVEEAISDAKLAKSFHTACKSHGKKGNKRAAEEPASAAGGKKPKLEMHKRDLDYNAMSPEELEGSLMLPLCEDEELIKETALVTNRAPLVLAFAVELLRFTMPEQPPSSRLSLAQAVVSANSRSKAISIGIEKAPVGGEPPIPTGQPKVFVLGREIPVLKRGDYTWSEKSEEKAPQTSSADASNSASTLTSTASDNVWATSKSLSSKGSTFIAHAAPMTSPSMRSGLMKILFNKYPDMEKTADHVAWAMRISFGNSSLVQEASFDDGEAGCGKFMLELLREANITNTTVVLARWYGGVMLGPDRWRLMRECLNDALSAQRRTATFSGEALWGLDAEDKKPAISTVGMAIHRPENARNYLLRSFASAGTSDGGGKKTVTALNDEKQENLGRLLGALRLLFASWAGTLGRAELDRRAWRWYVAVRPDIESGPSGWGEKGTLRLSKILDLRRKEAPASG
;
A
#
# COMPACT_ATOMS: atom_id res chain seq x y z
N MET A 1 -3.44 0.97 58.65
CA MET A 1 -3.37 -0.04 57.57
C MET A 1 -3.41 0.71 56.26
N ALA A 2 -2.36 0.67 55.43
CA ALA A 2 -2.43 1.29 54.11
C ALA A 2 -3.49 0.56 53.28
N GLY A 3 -4.46 1.28 52.73
CA GLY A 3 -5.52 0.68 51.92
C GLY A 3 -4.91 -0.02 50.72
N HIS A 4 -5.46 -1.16 50.31
CA HIS A 4 -4.98 -1.92 49.15
C HIS A 4 -4.94 -1.06 47.85
N GLY A 5 -5.72 0.03 47.81
CA GLY A 5 -5.71 1.03 46.75
C GLY A 5 -4.46 1.92 46.71
N ASP A 6 -3.87 2.29 47.85
CA ASP A 6 -2.66 3.12 47.90
C ASP A 6 -1.46 2.38 47.31
N LEU A 7 -1.36 1.07 47.57
CA LEU A 7 -0.30 0.23 47.02
C LEU A 7 -0.34 0.18 45.49
N GLN A 8 -1.52 -0.06 44.93
CA GLN A 8 -1.71 -0.13 43.48
C GLN A 8 -1.41 1.20 42.80
N GLU A 9 -1.79 2.30 43.44
CA GLU A 9 -1.58 3.64 42.89
C GLU A 9 -0.11 4.10 43.01
N MET A 10 0.59 3.74 44.09
CA MET A 10 2.04 3.92 44.19
C MET A 10 2.80 3.13 43.11
N LEU A 11 2.41 1.87 42.86
CA LEU A 11 2.96 1.04 41.79
C LEU A 11 2.72 1.66 40.41
N ARG A 12 1.51 2.19 40.17
CA ARG A 12 1.15 2.91 38.94
C ARG A 12 2.01 4.18 38.77
N MET A 13 2.20 4.95 39.84
CA MET A 13 3.00 6.18 39.82
C MET A 13 4.48 5.91 39.51
N LEU A 14 5.07 4.84 40.03
CA LEU A 14 6.47 4.46 39.78
C LEU A 14 6.67 3.89 38.37
N THR A 15 5.77 3.03 37.90
CA THR A 15 5.83 2.44 36.55
C THR A 15 5.60 3.47 35.45
N ALA A 16 4.70 4.43 35.66
CA ALA A 16 4.53 5.58 34.76
C ALA A 16 5.81 6.43 34.61
N ARG A 17 6.75 6.30 35.55
CA ARG A 17 8.06 6.97 35.56
C ARG A 17 9.22 6.04 35.15
N LYS A 18 8.90 4.99 34.38
CA LYS A 18 9.86 4.02 33.80
C LYS A 18 10.57 3.12 34.81
N ALA A 19 10.08 2.99 36.05
CA ALA A 19 10.54 1.91 36.94
C ALA A 19 9.97 0.58 36.45
N SER A 20 10.80 -0.48 36.39
CA SER A 20 10.29 -1.83 36.14
C SER A 20 9.39 -2.28 37.30
N MET A 21 8.48 -3.23 37.05
CA MET A 21 7.53 -3.64 38.08
C MET A 21 8.23 -4.24 39.32
N MET A 22 9.32 -4.97 39.09
CA MET A 22 10.14 -5.54 40.15
C MET A 22 10.86 -4.45 40.96
N ALA A 23 11.41 -3.43 40.29
CA ALA A 23 12.06 -2.30 40.95
C ALA A 23 11.05 -1.46 41.76
N ALA A 24 9.87 -1.18 41.19
CA ALA A 24 8.80 -0.45 41.87
C ALA A 24 8.32 -1.17 43.14
N MET A 25 8.16 -2.50 43.11
CA MET A 25 7.86 -3.29 44.32
C MET A 25 8.99 -3.22 45.35
N GLY A 26 10.25 -3.22 44.91
CA GLY A 26 11.42 -3.05 45.78
C GLY A 26 11.44 -1.68 46.47
N TYR A 27 11.20 -0.61 45.72
CA TYR A 27 11.14 0.76 46.27
C TYR A 27 10.01 0.93 47.26
N ILE A 28 8.83 0.35 47.00
CA ILE A 28 7.70 0.42 47.93
C ILE A 28 8.01 -0.33 49.23
N ARG A 29 8.68 -1.49 49.17
CA ARG A 29 9.13 -2.18 50.40
C ARG A 29 10.13 -1.34 51.20
N ALA A 30 11.06 -0.65 50.52
CA ALA A 30 12.01 0.26 51.17
C ALA A 30 11.34 1.48 51.80
N LEU A 31 10.28 2.02 51.19
CA LEU A 31 9.45 3.09 51.78
C LEU A 31 8.66 2.56 52.99
N GLN A 32 8.08 1.36 52.88
CA GLN A 32 7.35 0.70 53.97
C GLN A 32 8.24 0.41 55.18
N SER A 33 9.51 0.05 54.98
CA SER A 33 10.48 -0.14 56.07
C SER A 33 10.82 1.16 56.80
N LYS A 34 10.63 2.32 56.16
CA LYS A 34 10.73 3.65 56.79
C LYS A 34 9.40 4.15 57.34
N ASN A 35 8.42 3.26 57.48
CA ASN A 35 7.06 3.53 57.95
C ASN A 35 6.25 4.49 57.06
N LEU A 36 6.67 4.68 55.79
CA LEU A 36 5.93 5.41 54.76
C LEU A 36 5.06 4.42 53.99
N LYS A 37 3.83 4.22 54.48
CA LYS A 37 2.93 3.16 53.99
C LYS A 37 1.80 3.70 53.11
N SER A 38 1.44 4.98 53.22
CA SER A 38 0.42 5.64 52.41
C SER A 38 0.98 6.76 51.53
N ILE A 39 0.24 7.17 50.51
CA ILE A 39 0.62 8.26 49.59
C ILE A 39 0.70 9.60 50.33
N GLU A 40 -0.20 9.82 51.30
CA GLU A 40 -0.21 11.01 52.17
C GLU A 40 1.05 11.10 53.03
N GLN A 41 1.47 9.98 53.64
CA GLN A 41 2.71 9.92 54.43
C GLN A 41 3.94 10.20 53.57
N ILE A 42 3.96 9.74 52.33
CA ILE A 42 5.06 10.03 51.39
C ILE A 42 5.03 11.50 50.96
N ALA A 43 3.86 12.10 50.80
CA ALA A 43 3.70 13.51 50.43
C ALA A 43 4.17 14.48 51.53
N GLU A 44 4.02 14.09 52.79
CA GLU A 44 4.43 14.88 53.96
C GLU A 44 5.88 14.62 54.40
N ALA A 45 6.50 13.53 53.92
CA ALA A 45 7.86 13.18 54.28
C ALA A 45 8.92 14.16 53.71
N PRO A 46 10.06 14.34 54.40
CA PRO A 46 11.23 15.01 53.83
C PRO A 46 11.70 14.31 52.54
N LEU A 47 12.08 15.09 51.53
CA LEU A 47 12.56 14.56 50.24
C LEU A 47 13.80 13.66 50.41
N SER A 48 14.67 13.96 51.38
CA SER A 48 15.84 13.14 51.71
C SER A 48 15.46 11.70 52.10
N THR A 49 14.40 11.53 52.88
CA THR A 49 13.93 10.21 53.33
C THR A 49 13.44 9.35 52.16
N VAL A 50 12.83 9.99 51.16
CA VAL A 50 12.32 9.35 49.93
C VAL A 50 13.47 9.03 48.95
N GLU A 51 14.46 9.92 48.82
CA GLU A 51 15.67 9.71 48.01
C GLU A 51 16.54 8.57 48.54
N GLU A 52 16.63 8.41 49.86
CA GLU A 52 17.34 7.28 50.44
C GLU A 52 16.62 5.93 50.23
N ALA A 53 15.29 5.94 50.02
CA ALA A 53 14.52 4.72 49.75
C ALA A 53 14.46 4.37 48.26
N ILE A 54 14.49 5.39 47.41
CA ILE A 54 14.51 5.28 45.95
C ILE A 54 15.91 5.72 45.50
N SER A 55 16.80 4.76 45.33
CA SER A 55 18.22 4.91 44.95
C SER A 55 18.50 5.62 43.61
N ASP A 56 17.50 6.27 43.01
CA ASP A 56 17.56 7.20 41.89
C ASP A 56 16.93 8.55 42.29
N ALA A 57 17.77 9.59 42.43
CA ALA A 57 17.35 10.92 42.86
C ALA A 57 16.37 11.62 41.89
N LYS A 58 16.43 11.35 40.58
CA LYS A 58 15.49 11.94 39.61
C LYS A 58 14.13 11.28 39.75
N LEU A 59 14.13 9.95 39.90
CA LEU A 59 12.90 9.18 40.09
C LEU A 59 12.24 9.53 41.41
N ALA A 60 13.00 9.61 42.51
CA ALA A 60 12.53 10.00 43.83
C ALA A 60 11.83 11.36 43.84
N LYS A 61 12.46 12.40 43.26
CA LYS A 61 11.86 13.75 43.15
C LYS A 61 10.55 13.75 42.35
N SER A 62 10.54 13.06 41.21
CA SER A 62 9.36 13.00 40.35
C SER A 62 8.20 12.20 40.97
N PHE A 63 8.50 11.16 41.74
CA PHE A 63 7.53 10.36 42.48
C PHE A 63 6.98 11.12 43.69
N HIS A 64 7.84 11.74 44.48
CA HIS A 64 7.44 12.56 45.63
C HIS A 64 6.52 13.73 45.23
N THR A 65 6.82 14.37 44.09
CA THR A 65 5.95 15.41 43.51
C THR A 65 4.57 14.85 43.12
N ALA A 66 4.52 13.61 42.62
CA ALA A 66 3.28 12.92 42.28
C ALA A 66 2.41 12.69 43.52
N CYS A 67 3.01 12.18 44.59
CA CYS A 67 2.33 11.94 45.86
C CYS A 67 1.76 13.25 46.45
N LYS A 68 2.50 14.37 46.37
CA LYS A 68 2.01 15.69 46.81
C LYS A 68 0.83 16.23 46.00
N SER A 69 0.71 15.82 44.74
CA SER A 69 -0.41 16.19 43.87
C SER A 69 -1.59 15.23 43.96
N HIS A 70 -1.41 14.08 44.61
CA HIS A 70 -2.42 13.04 44.78
C HIS A 70 -3.44 13.52 45.83
N GLY A 71 -4.71 13.65 45.45
CA GLY A 71 -5.80 14.16 46.32
C GLY A 71 -6.17 15.64 46.15
N LYS A 72 -5.41 16.43 45.38
CA LYS A 72 -5.76 17.85 45.07
C LYS A 72 -6.66 18.04 43.83
N LYS A 73 -7.31 16.98 43.35
CA LYS A 73 -8.40 17.10 42.36
C LYS A 73 -9.71 17.36 43.09
N GLY A 74 -10.20 18.59 42.97
CA GLY A 74 -11.46 19.03 43.55
C GLY A 74 -12.67 18.18 43.15
N ASN A 75 -13.55 18.03 44.14
CA ASN A 75 -14.99 17.73 44.07
C ASN A 75 -15.58 17.48 42.67
N LYS A 76 -15.91 16.21 42.39
CA LYS A 76 -17.14 15.87 41.68
C LYS A 76 -17.89 14.84 42.51
N ARG A 77 -19.09 15.23 42.96
CA ARG A 77 -20.05 14.41 43.71
C ARG A 77 -20.45 13.17 42.92
N ALA A 78 -20.76 12.12 43.68
CA ALA A 78 -21.28 10.84 43.25
C ALA A 78 -22.57 10.97 42.43
N ALA A 79 -22.75 10.02 41.51
CA ALA A 79 -23.90 9.90 40.63
C ALA A 79 -25.12 9.34 41.38
N GLU A 80 -26.23 10.07 41.34
CA GLU A 80 -27.57 9.51 41.35
C GLU A 80 -28.14 9.66 39.93
N GLU A 81 -28.75 8.60 39.39
CA GLU A 81 -29.62 8.71 38.22
C GLU A 81 -30.92 9.43 38.62
N PRO A 82 -31.48 10.32 37.78
CA PRO A 82 -32.49 9.83 36.82
C PRO A 82 -32.61 10.61 35.48
N ALA A 83 -33.30 9.94 34.54
CA ALA A 83 -34.25 10.43 33.51
C ALA A 83 -33.97 11.67 32.64
N SER A 84 -34.14 11.44 31.32
CA SER A 84 -34.46 12.34 30.19
C SER A 84 -34.36 13.88 30.37
N ALA A 85 -33.48 14.52 29.59
CA ALA A 85 -33.79 15.65 28.69
C ALA A 85 -32.51 16.21 28.00
N ALA A 86 -32.73 16.89 26.88
CA ALA A 86 -31.80 17.31 25.84
C ALA A 86 -30.62 18.23 26.23
N GLY A 87 -29.58 18.19 25.38
CA GLY A 87 -28.78 19.37 25.00
C GLY A 87 -27.48 19.64 25.77
N GLY A 88 -26.36 19.11 25.27
CA GLY A 88 -25.02 19.55 25.69
C GLY A 88 -23.90 18.72 25.08
N LYS A 89 -23.27 19.22 24.01
CA LYS A 89 -22.14 18.54 23.35
C LYS A 89 -20.99 18.37 24.36
N LYS A 90 -20.63 17.13 24.69
CA LYS A 90 -19.40 16.81 25.44
C LYS A 90 -18.18 17.24 24.62
N PRO A 91 -17.12 17.80 25.23
CA PRO A 91 -15.90 18.14 24.51
C PRO A 91 -15.28 16.86 23.93
N LYS A 92 -15.28 16.78 22.59
CA LYS A 92 -14.68 15.67 21.84
C LYS A 92 -13.17 15.78 22.01
N LEU A 93 -12.52 14.71 22.47
CA LEU A 93 -11.06 14.61 22.42
C LEU A 93 -10.66 14.75 20.93
N GLU A 94 -9.93 15.81 20.58
CA GLU A 94 -9.38 15.92 19.24
C GLU A 94 -8.21 14.94 19.10
N MET A 95 -8.34 14.01 18.15
CA MET A 95 -7.29 13.05 17.84
C MET A 95 -6.08 13.78 17.23
N HIS A 96 -4.90 13.55 17.80
CA HIS A 96 -3.66 14.09 17.27
C HIS A 96 -3.38 13.47 15.88
N LYS A 97 -3.05 14.30 14.89
CA LYS A 97 -2.84 13.98 13.45
C LYS A 97 -1.80 12.88 13.12
N ARG A 98 -1.16 12.26 14.11
CA ARG A 98 -0.14 11.20 13.93
C ARG A 98 -0.55 9.83 14.51
N ASP A 99 -1.68 9.73 15.20
CA ASP A 99 -2.17 8.49 15.84
C ASP A 99 -3.56 8.06 15.31
N LEU A 100 -3.82 8.24 14.02
CA LEU A 100 -4.92 7.53 13.37
C LEU A 100 -4.47 6.08 13.19
N ASP A 101 -4.89 5.19 14.08
CA ASP A 101 -4.71 3.75 13.88
C ASP A 101 -5.71 3.27 12.83
N TYR A 102 -5.31 3.36 11.57
CA TYR A 102 -6.11 2.98 10.41
C TYR A 102 -6.54 1.51 10.43
N ASN A 103 -5.87 0.65 11.21
CA ASN A 103 -6.29 -0.73 11.39
C ASN A 103 -7.51 -0.87 12.31
N ALA A 104 -7.84 0.18 13.08
CA ALA A 104 -8.98 0.21 14.00
C ALA A 104 -10.23 0.87 13.39
N MET A 105 -10.13 1.48 12.20
CA MET A 105 -11.25 2.12 11.51
C MET A 105 -12.02 1.11 10.66
N SER A 106 -13.33 1.32 10.51
CA SER A 106 -14.10 0.53 9.55
C SER A 106 -13.65 0.84 8.10
N PRO A 107 -13.80 -0.10 7.15
CA PRO A 107 -13.53 0.14 5.74
C PRO A 107 -14.21 1.40 5.19
N GLU A 108 -15.46 1.66 5.58
CA GLU A 108 -16.26 2.80 5.13
C GLU A 108 -15.77 4.11 5.73
N GLU A 109 -15.41 4.12 7.02
CA GLU A 109 -14.83 5.28 7.69
C GLU A 109 -13.47 5.65 7.10
N LEU A 110 -12.66 4.64 6.75
CA LEU A 110 -11.38 4.84 6.08
C LEU A 110 -11.59 5.54 4.74
N GLU A 111 -12.46 5.00 3.87
CA GLU A 111 -12.72 5.62 2.56
C GLU A 111 -13.32 7.01 2.69
N GLY A 112 -14.23 7.22 3.63
CA GLY A 112 -14.80 8.54 3.94
C GLY A 112 -13.74 9.55 4.35
N SER A 113 -12.78 9.14 5.19
CA SER A 113 -11.67 10.00 5.61
C SER A 113 -10.71 10.39 4.47
N LEU A 114 -10.69 9.58 3.41
CA LEU A 114 -9.81 9.74 2.25
C LEU A 114 -10.45 10.51 1.09
N MET A 115 -11.73 10.89 1.21
CA MET A 115 -12.41 11.73 0.22
C MET A 115 -11.69 13.06 0.01
N LEU A 116 -11.70 13.51 -1.24
CA LEU A 116 -11.11 14.76 -1.71
C LEU A 116 -12.21 15.81 -1.94
N PRO A 117 -11.92 17.11 -1.77
CA PRO A 117 -12.87 18.18 -2.08
C PRO A 117 -13.22 18.17 -3.57
N LEU A 118 -14.44 18.58 -3.91
CA LEU A 118 -14.94 18.63 -5.28
C LEU A 118 -15.79 19.89 -5.48
N CYS A 119 -15.58 20.58 -6.60
CA CYS A 119 -16.38 21.72 -7.03
C CYS A 119 -16.54 21.63 -8.55
N GLU A 120 -17.76 21.46 -9.05
CA GLU A 120 -18.07 21.30 -10.48
C GLU A 120 -18.65 22.56 -11.12
N ASP A 121 -18.60 23.69 -10.42
CA ASP A 121 -19.05 24.99 -10.92
C ASP A 121 -18.11 25.48 -12.05
N GLU A 122 -18.60 25.44 -13.29
CA GLU A 122 -17.81 25.75 -14.47
C GLU A 122 -17.30 27.19 -14.51
N GLU A 123 -18.09 28.15 -14.02
CA GLU A 123 -17.72 29.57 -14.04
C GLU A 123 -16.55 29.81 -13.08
N LEU A 124 -16.67 29.32 -11.84
CA LEU A 124 -15.60 29.39 -10.84
C LEU A 124 -14.34 28.67 -11.32
N ILE A 125 -14.48 27.48 -11.92
CA ILE A 125 -13.34 26.75 -12.47
C ILE A 125 -12.66 27.57 -13.56
N LYS A 126 -13.41 28.12 -14.50
CA LYS A 126 -12.86 28.84 -15.66
C LYS A 126 -12.03 30.06 -15.27
N GLU A 127 -12.43 30.77 -14.21
CA GLU A 127 -11.73 31.96 -13.70
C GLU A 127 -10.50 31.63 -12.83
N THR A 128 -10.34 30.37 -12.42
CA THR A 128 -9.30 29.98 -11.47
C THR A 128 -7.94 29.74 -12.16
N ALA A 129 -6.91 30.40 -11.61
CA ALA A 129 -5.51 30.14 -11.93
C ALA A 129 -4.74 29.70 -10.67
N LEU A 130 -4.00 28.61 -10.79
CA LEU A 130 -3.28 27.95 -9.71
C LEU A 130 -1.76 28.05 -9.90
N VAL A 131 -1.00 27.88 -8.82
CA VAL A 131 0.45 27.72 -8.81
C VAL A 131 0.77 26.37 -8.18
N THR A 132 1.41 25.48 -8.94
CA THR A 132 1.69 24.11 -8.49
C THR A 132 2.91 23.50 -9.18
N ASN A 133 3.43 22.43 -8.60
CA ASN A 133 4.49 21.62 -9.18
C ASN A 133 3.88 20.62 -10.19
N ARG A 134 4.70 20.05 -11.08
CA ARG A 134 4.24 19.00 -12.02
C ARG A 134 3.76 17.71 -11.34
N ALA A 135 4.43 17.25 -10.28
CA ALA A 135 4.11 16.01 -9.57
C ALA A 135 2.69 15.95 -8.95
N PRO A 136 2.24 16.94 -8.15
CA PRO A 136 0.89 16.94 -7.60
C PRO A 136 -0.18 17.09 -8.68
N LEU A 137 0.13 17.74 -9.80
CA LEU A 137 -0.78 17.78 -10.95
C LEU A 137 -0.94 16.40 -11.61
N VAL A 138 0.15 15.63 -11.80
CA VAL A 138 0.07 14.23 -12.27
C VAL A 138 -0.77 13.41 -11.30
N LEU A 139 -0.56 13.60 -10.00
CA LEU A 139 -1.31 12.89 -8.96
C LEU A 139 -2.81 13.15 -9.09
N ALA A 140 -3.23 14.41 -9.25
CA ALA A 140 -4.63 14.78 -9.42
C ALA A 140 -5.23 14.19 -10.72
N PHE A 141 -4.49 14.24 -11.83
CA PHE A 141 -4.88 13.61 -13.09
C PHE A 141 -5.12 12.10 -12.93
N ALA A 142 -4.20 11.40 -12.28
CA ALA A 142 -4.29 9.96 -12.08
C ALA A 142 -5.48 9.57 -11.19
N VAL A 143 -5.70 10.28 -10.08
CA VAL A 143 -6.82 10.00 -9.16
C VAL A 143 -8.17 10.15 -9.88
N GLU A 144 -8.36 11.23 -10.63
CA GLU A 144 -9.61 11.46 -11.35
C GLU A 144 -9.78 10.54 -12.56
N LEU A 145 -8.70 10.25 -13.30
CA LEU A 145 -8.75 9.30 -14.41
C LEU A 145 -9.17 7.90 -13.95
N LEU A 146 -8.60 7.43 -12.84
CA LEU A 146 -8.88 6.11 -12.28
C LEU A 146 -10.36 5.91 -11.93
N ARG A 147 -11.10 6.98 -11.63
CA ARG A 147 -12.55 6.89 -11.44
C ARG A 147 -13.29 6.41 -12.70
N PHE A 148 -12.81 6.81 -13.87
CA PHE A 148 -13.44 6.45 -15.15
C PHE A 148 -12.86 5.16 -15.74
N THR A 149 -11.57 4.93 -15.57
CA THR A 149 -10.90 3.74 -16.13
C THR A 149 -11.02 2.51 -15.23
N MET A 150 -11.11 2.72 -13.91
CA MET A 150 -11.19 1.67 -12.90
C MET A 150 -12.19 2.06 -11.78
N PRO A 151 -13.50 2.22 -12.08
CA PRO A 151 -14.52 2.66 -11.12
C PRO A 151 -14.62 1.74 -9.89
N GLU A 152 -14.29 0.45 -10.04
CA GLU A 152 -14.22 -0.53 -8.95
C GLU A 152 -13.22 -0.17 -7.84
N GLN A 153 -12.26 0.72 -8.12
CA GLN A 153 -11.24 1.11 -7.15
C GLN A 153 -11.81 2.13 -6.16
N PRO A 154 -11.77 1.88 -4.84
CA PRO A 154 -12.17 2.87 -3.84
C PRO A 154 -11.19 4.08 -3.80
N PRO A 155 -11.56 5.20 -3.14
CA PRO A 155 -10.71 6.38 -3.01
C PRO A 155 -9.27 6.08 -2.56
N SER A 156 -9.10 5.22 -1.57
CA SER A 156 -7.79 4.79 -1.08
C SER A 156 -6.95 4.09 -2.16
N SER A 157 -7.54 3.16 -2.91
CA SER A 157 -6.87 2.48 -4.02
C SER A 157 -6.49 3.45 -5.12
N ARG A 158 -7.39 4.38 -5.50
CA ARG A 158 -7.10 5.40 -6.51
C ARG A 158 -5.91 6.27 -6.09
N LEU A 159 -5.87 6.72 -4.83
CA LEU A 159 -4.75 7.51 -4.28
C LEU A 159 -3.43 6.74 -4.27
N SER A 160 -3.46 5.46 -3.90
CA SER A 160 -2.28 4.60 -3.87
C SER A 160 -1.71 4.34 -5.27
N LEU A 161 -2.56 3.95 -6.21
CA LEU A 161 -2.17 3.72 -7.61
C LEU A 161 -1.64 5.02 -8.24
N ALA A 162 -2.30 6.15 -8.00
CA ALA A 162 -1.86 7.45 -8.49
C ALA A 162 -0.48 7.85 -7.93
N GLN A 163 -0.22 7.59 -6.64
CA GLN A 163 1.09 7.83 -6.03
C GLN A 163 2.18 6.95 -6.64
N ALA A 164 1.86 5.71 -6.99
CA ALA A 164 2.80 4.81 -7.68
C ALA A 164 3.22 5.37 -9.05
N VAL A 165 2.28 5.93 -9.82
CA VAL A 165 2.58 6.61 -11.09
C VAL A 165 3.50 7.80 -10.89
N VAL A 166 3.21 8.64 -9.90
CA VAL A 166 4.03 9.83 -9.60
C VAL A 166 5.44 9.43 -9.20
N SER A 167 5.58 8.42 -8.35
CA SER A 167 6.89 7.93 -7.89
C SER A 167 7.70 7.35 -9.06
N ALA A 168 7.08 6.51 -9.89
CA ALA A 168 7.71 5.94 -11.08
C ALA A 168 8.15 7.01 -12.10
N ASN A 169 7.32 8.04 -12.32
CA ASN A 169 7.62 9.15 -13.24
C ASN A 169 8.71 10.07 -12.68
N SER A 170 8.65 10.38 -11.38
CA SER A 170 9.65 11.18 -10.67
C SER A 170 11.03 10.52 -10.79
N ARG A 171 11.13 9.22 -10.48
CA ARG A 171 12.38 8.46 -10.57
C ARG A 171 12.95 8.42 -11.98
N SER A 172 12.11 8.05 -12.97
CA SER A 172 12.51 8.01 -14.37
C SER A 172 13.06 9.38 -14.81
N LYS A 173 12.44 10.46 -14.34
CA LYS A 173 12.90 11.82 -14.61
C LYS A 173 14.20 12.16 -13.87
N ALA A 174 14.32 11.86 -12.58
CA ALA A 174 15.51 12.11 -11.75
C ALA A 174 16.77 11.45 -12.32
N ILE A 175 16.63 10.20 -12.80
CA ILE A 175 17.69 9.48 -13.49
C ILE A 175 18.05 10.17 -14.82
N SER A 176 17.03 10.53 -15.63
CA SER A 176 17.27 11.15 -16.94
C SER A 176 17.97 12.51 -16.87
N ILE A 177 17.81 13.25 -15.78
CA ILE A 177 18.43 14.57 -15.56
C ILE A 177 19.68 14.49 -14.68
N GLY A 178 20.11 13.28 -14.28
CA GLY A 178 21.34 13.06 -13.52
C GLY A 178 21.28 13.44 -12.04
N ILE A 179 20.09 13.66 -11.47
CA ILE A 179 19.92 13.88 -10.01
C ILE A 179 20.11 12.57 -9.27
N GLU A 180 19.55 11.48 -9.79
CA GLU A 180 19.71 10.13 -9.25
C GLU A 180 20.56 9.27 -10.19
N LYS A 181 21.39 8.42 -9.61
CA LYS A 181 22.12 7.41 -10.37
C LYS A 181 21.20 6.22 -10.63
N ALA A 182 21.26 5.65 -11.83
CA ALA A 182 20.65 4.36 -12.09
C ALA A 182 21.16 3.33 -11.06
N PRO A 183 20.29 2.48 -10.49
CA PRO A 183 20.71 1.51 -9.49
C PRO A 183 21.81 0.60 -10.03
N VAL A 184 22.88 0.43 -9.24
CA VAL A 184 23.94 -0.54 -9.53
C VAL A 184 23.35 -1.94 -9.33
N GLY A 185 23.04 -2.64 -10.42
CA GLY A 185 22.36 -3.95 -10.40
C GLY A 185 20.89 -3.94 -10.87
N GLY A 186 20.36 -2.81 -11.36
CA GLY A 186 18.98 -2.70 -11.87
C GLY A 186 17.95 -2.31 -10.80
N GLU A 187 16.72 -2.00 -11.21
CA GLU A 187 15.63 -1.68 -10.28
C GLU A 187 15.41 -2.84 -9.28
N PRO A 188 15.06 -2.54 -8.00
CA PRO A 188 14.74 -3.58 -7.02
C PRO A 188 13.69 -4.51 -7.63
N PRO A 189 13.92 -5.84 -7.63
CA PRO A 189 13.13 -6.74 -8.44
C PRO A 189 11.73 -6.82 -7.86
N ILE A 190 10.78 -6.16 -8.54
CA ILE A 190 9.38 -6.54 -8.48
C ILE A 190 9.37 -8.04 -8.80
N PRO A 191 8.87 -8.90 -7.90
CA PRO A 191 8.93 -10.34 -8.12
C PRO A 191 8.34 -10.72 -9.47
N THR A 192 9.01 -11.62 -10.20
CA THR A 192 8.53 -12.13 -11.49
C THR A 192 7.08 -12.61 -11.36
N GLY A 193 6.22 -12.26 -12.31
CA GLY A 193 4.79 -12.59 -12.27
C GLY A 193 3.95 -11.69 -11.35
N GLN A 194 4.52 -10.63 -10.76
CA GLN A 194 3.70 -9.61 -10.08
C GLN A 194 2.74 -8.97 -11.10
N PRO A 195 1.43 -8.95 -10.80
CA PRO A 195 0.49 -8.27 -11.65
C PRO A 195 0.77 -6.78 -11.78
N LYS A 196 0.46 -6.24 -12.95
CA LYS A 196 0.63 -4.83 -13.28
C LYS A 196 -0.65 -4.29 -13.89
N VAL A 197 -0.87 -3.00 -13.69
CA VAL A 197 -1.94 -2.25 -14.36
C VAL A 197 -1.36 -1.02 -15.05
N PHE A 198 -2.03 -0.55 -16.10
CA PHE A 198 -1.65 0.69 -16.77
C PHE A 198 -2.44 1.85 -16.18
N VAL A 199 -1.73 2.91 -15.79
CA VAL A 199 -2.31 4.18 -15.35
C VAL A 199 -1.49 5.32 -15.94
N LEU A 200 -2.15 6.22 -16.66
CA LEU A 200 -1.53 7.32 -17.41
C LEU A 200 -0.39 6.84 -18.33
N GLY A 201 -0.59 5.72 -19.02
CA GLY A 201 0.40 5.13 -19.93
C GLY A 201 1.63 4.51 -19.23
N ARG A 202 1.62 4.35 -17.91
CA ARG A 202 2.69 3.71 -17.15
C ARG A 202 2.23 2.38 -16.56
N GLU A 203 3.06 1.34 -16.70
CA GLU A 203 2.86 0.08 -15.99
C GLU A 203 3.23 0.22 -14.52
N ILE A 204 2.28 -0.10 -13.63
CA ILE A 204 2.43 -0.05 -12.19
C ILE A 204 2.25 -1.43 -11.59
N PRO A 205 3.21 -1.94 -10.80
CA PRO A 205 3.05 -3.18 -10.04
C PRO A 205 1.98 -2.99 -8.95
N VAL A 206 1.09 -3.96 -8.81
CA VAL A 206 -0.04 -3.85 -7.87
C VAL A 206 -0.17 -5.05 -6.96
N LEU A 207 -0.74 -4.83 -5.79
CA LEU A 207 -1.09 -5.86 -4.82
C LEU A 207 -2.61 -5.87 -4.59
N LYS A 208 -3.21 -7.06 -4.63
CA LYS A 208 -4.63 -7.25 -4.32
C LYS A 208 -4.92 -6.92 -2.84
N ARG A 209 -6.04 -6.26 -2.59
CA ARG A 209 -6.62 -6.13 -1.25
C ARG A 209 -7.47 -7.37 -0.96
N GLY A 210 -7.06 -8.18 0.01
CA GLY A 210 -7.87 -9.30 0.49
C GLY A 210 -9.17 -8.80 1.14
N ASP A 211 -10.27 -9.51 0.90
CA ASP A 211 -11.59 -9.34 1.55
C ASP A 211 -12.20 -7.93 1.50
N TYR A 212 -11.98 -7.19 0.41
CA TYR A 212 -12.53 -5.85 0.23
C TYR A 212 -13.43 -5.77 -1.01
N THR A 213 -14.73 -5.57 -0.81
CA THR A 213 -15.73 -5.40 -1.88
C THR A 213 -16.24 -3.96 -1.89
N TRP A 214 -15.86 -3.20 -2.92
CA TRP A 214 -16.35 -1.84 -3.16
C TRP A 214 -17.52 -1.91 -4.15
N SER A 215 -18.67 -1.35 -3.77
CA SER A 215 -19.73 -1.02 -4.72
C SER A 215 -20.03 0.46 -4.55
N GLU A 216 -19.87 1.25 -5.61
CA GLU A 216 -20.36 2.63 -5.59
C GLU A 216 -21.89 2.53 -5.46
N LYS A 217 -22.46 2.98 -4.34
CA LYS A 217 -23.91 3.25 -4.26
C LYS A 217 -24.20 4.38 -5.23
N SER A 218 -24.58 4.03 -6.45
CA SER A 218 -25.19 4.93 -7.41
C SER A 218 -26.56 5.35 -6.89
N GLU A 219 -26.69 6.60 -6.44
CA GLU A 219 -28.00 7.20 -6.23
C GLU A 219 -28.67 7.49 -7.60
N GLU A 220 -29.95 7.13 -7.63
CA GLU A 220 -31.02 7.34 -8.63
C GLU A 220 -31.28 6.29 -9.72
N LYS A 221 -32.58 5.93 -9.76
CA LYS A 221 -33.27 4.73 -10.28
C LYS A 221 -33.62 4.80 -11.78
N ALA A 222 -33.65 3.66 -12.46
CA ALA A 222 -34.86 2.93 -12.93
C ALA A 222 -34.53 1.83 -13.97
N PRO A 223 -35.44 0.91 -14.30
CA PRO A 223 -35.95 -0.20 -13.50
C PRO A 223 -35.36 -1.55 -13.93
N GLN A 224 -35.25 -2.45 -12.96
CA GLN A 224 -34.91 -3.86 -13.16
C GLN A 224 -35.97 -4.57 -13.98
N THR A 225 -35.57 -5.23 -15.06
CA THR A 225 -36.26 -6.41 -15.59
C THR A 225 -35.37 -7.62 -15.37
N SER A 226 -35.84 -8.50 -14.51
CA SER A 226 -35.31 -9.82 -14.27
C SER A 226 -35.44 -10.68 -15.53
N SER A 227 -34.33 -11.19 -16.03
CA SER A 227 -34.32 -12.51 -16.66
C SER A 227 -32.96 -13.15 -16.43
N ALA A 228 -32.98 -14.24 -15.67
CA ALA A 228 -31.93 -15.23 -15.67
C ALA A 228 -31.90 -15.86 -17.07
N ASP A 229 -30.74 -15.87 -17.70
CA ASP A 229 -30.39 -16.97 -18.59
C ASP A 229 -28.88 -17.17 -18.63
N ALA A 230 -28.49 -18.29 -18.02
CA ALA A 230 -27.17 -18.87 -18.19
C ALA A 230 -27.10 -19.48 -19.59
N SER A 231 -26.30 -18.90 -20.47
CA SER A 231 -25.90 -19.58 -21.70
C SER A 231 -24.39 -19.50 -21.88
N ASN A 232 -23.77 -20.68 -21.78
CA ASN A 232 -22.45 -20.99 -22.27
C ASN A 232 -22.23 -20.40 -23.67
N SER A 233 -21.19 -19.58 -23.80
CA SER A 233 -20.60 -19.27 -25.10
C SER A 233 -19.09 -19.39 -24.98
N ALA A 234 -18.63 -20.61 -25.19
CA ALA A 234 -17.26 -20.87 -25.59
C ALA A 234 -17.06 -20.25 -26.98
N SER A 235 -16.19 -19.25 -27.09
CA SER A 235 -15.47 -18.97 -28.34
C SER A 235 -14.13 -18.30 -28.06
N THR A 236 -13.08 -19.07 -28.31
CA THR A 236 -11.91 -18.72 -29.11
C THR A 236 -11.23 -17.37 -28.86
N LEU A 237 -10.21 -17.39 -27.99
CA LEU A 237 -9.11 -16.42 -28.01
C LEU A 237 -7.80 -17.16 -28.29
N THR A 238 -7.53 -17.33 -29.59
CA THR A 238 -6.22 -17.68 -30.12
C THR A 238 -5.27 -16.47 -30.06
N SER A 239 -4.04 -16.76 -29.64
CA SER A 239 -2.77 -16.14 -30.06
C SER A 239 -2.36 -14.73 -29.58
N THR A 240 -2.20 -14.52 -28.26
CA THR A 240 -1.20 -13.56 -27.72
C THR A 240 -0.61 -13.93 -26.34
N ALA A 241 -0.90 -15.11 -25.76
CA ALA A 241 -0.56 -15.46 -24.38
C ALA A 241 0.74 -16.29 -24.19
N SER A 242 1.59 -16.46 -25.21
CA SER A 242 2.69 -17.44 -25.17
C SER A 242 3.91 -17.03 -24.34
N ASP A 243 4.11 -15.75 -24.01
CA ASP A 243 5.40 -15.29 -23.44
C ASP A 243 5.49 -15.39 -21.90
N ASN A 244 4.36 -15.57 -21.20
CA ASN A 244 4.27 -15.53 -19.74
C ASN A 244 3.70 -16.81 -19.09
N VAL A 245 3.81 -17.96 -19.74
CA VAL A 245 3.32 -19.24 -19.17
C VAL A 245 4.15 -19.70 -17.96
N TRP A 246 5.43 -19.37 -17.93
CA TRP A 246 6.38 -19.80 -16.90
C TRP A 246 6.67 -18.68 -15.89
N ALA A 247 6.36 -18.93 -14.63
CA ALA A 247 6.84 -18.14 -13.51
C ALA A 247 8.25 -18.61 -13.12
N THR A 248 9.17 -17.67 -12.91
CA THR A 248 10.60 -17.96 -12.66
C THR A 248 11.00 -17.42 -11.29
N SER A 249 11.68 -18.22 -10.48
CA SER A 249 12.22 -17.81 -9.18
C SER A 249 13.38 -16.83 -9.33
N LYS A 250 13.76 -16.19 -8.23
CA LYS A 250 15.07 -15.57 -8.10
C LYS A 250 16.17 -16.63 -8.24
N SER A 251 17.31 -16.20 -8.77
CA SER A 251 18.53 -17.02 -8.83
C SER A 251 19.18 -17.05 -7.45
N LEU A 252 19.29 -18.24 -6.85
CA LEU A 252 19.98 -18.44 -5.57
C LEU A 252 21.34 -19.06 -5.82
N SER A 253 22.40 -18.44 -5.28
CA SER A 253 23.77 -18.94 -5.40
C SER A 253 24.39 -19.19 -4.03
N SER A 254 25.07 -20.33 -3.88
CA SER A 254 25.80 -20.71 -2.67
C SER A 254 27.03 -21.53 -3.05
N LYS A 255 28.21 -21.14 -2.53
CA LYS A 255 29.51 -21.80 -2.80
C LYS A 255 29.74 -22.11 -4.30
N GLY A 256 29.43 -21.13 -5.15
CA GLY A 256 29.57 -21.23 -6.61
C GLY A 256 28.47 -22.02 -7.32
N SER A 257 27.62 -22.77 -6.62
CA SER A 257 26.47 -23.44 -7.25
C SER A 257 25.30 -22.47 -7.36
N THR A 258 24.53 -22.55 -8.44
CA THR A 258 23.38 -21.69 -8.70
C THR A 258 22.12 -22.52 -8.94
N PHE A 259 20.97 -22.03 -8.46
CA PHE A 259 19.67 -22.67 -8.56
C PHE A 259 18.64 -21.69 -9.11
N ILE A 260 17.85 -22.15 -10.08
CA ILE A 260 16.70 -21.42 -10.63
C ILE A 260 15.55 -22.40 -10.79
N ALA A 261 14.36 -22.04 -10.30
CA ALA A 261 13.14 -22.81 -10.48
C ALA A 261 12.17 -22.10 -11.41
N HIS A 262 11.42 -22.89 -12.17
CA HIS A 262 10.32 -22.45 -13.01
C HIS A 262 9.06 -23.23 -12.67
N ALA A 263 7.92 -22.57 -12.69
CA ALA A 263 6.62 -23.19 -12.44
C ALA A 263 5.60 -22.73 -13.48
N ALA A 264 4.78 -23.66 -13.99
CA ALA A 264 3.76 -23.38 -14.98
C ALA A 264 2.47 -24.16 -14.69
N PRO A 265 1.28 -23.56 -14.97
CA PRO A 265 0.02 -24.26 -14.85
C PRO A 265 -0.10 -25.29 -15.97
N MET A 266 -0.67 -26.45 -15.64
CA MET A 266 -0.84 -27.55 -16.58
C MET A 266 -2.11 -28.32 -16.28
N THR A 267 -3.02 -28.39 -17.25
CA THR A 267 -4.32 -29.06 -17.12
C THR A 267 -4.31 -30.49 -17.66
N SER A 268 -3.30 -30.87 -18.44
CA SER A 268 -3.16 -32.21 -19.00
C SER A 268 -1.70 -32.65 -19.10
N PRO A 269 -1.37 -33.93 -18.83
CA PRO A 269 0.01 -34.44 -18.94
C PRO A 269 0.63 -34.28 -20.32
N SER A 270 -0.19 -34.25 -21.38
CA SER A 270 0.27 -34.11 -22.77
C SER A 270 0.93 -32.75 -23.04
N MET A 271 0.55 -31.71 -22.29
CA MET A 271 1.08 -30.36 -22.45
C MET A 271 2.55 -30.24 -22.03
N ARG A 272 3.06 -31.15 -21.19
CA ARG A 272 4.43 -31.10 -20.63
C ARG A 272 5.49 -30.92 -21.70
N SER A 273 5.41 -31.69 -22.80
CA SER A 273 6.41 -31.65 -23.87
C SER A 273 6.44 -30.28 -24.57
N GLY A 274 5.28 -29.67 -24.79
CA GLY A 274 5.16 -28.32 -25.35
C GLY A 274 5.66 -27.25 -24.37
N LEU A 275 5.27 -27.36 -23.10
CA LEU A 275 5.70 -26.42 -22.05
C LEU A 275 7.22 -26.41 -21.88
N MET A 276 7.87 -27.59 -21.89
CA MET A 276 9.33 -27.70 -21.84
C MET A 276 10.01 -27.02 -23.02
N LYS A 277 9.50 -27.21 -24.25
CA LYS A 277 10.01 -26.51 -25.44
C LYS A 277 9.88 -25.00 -25.30
N ILE A 278 8.75 -24.50 -24.78
CA ILE A 278 8.56 -23.06 -24.53
C ILE A 278 9.59 -22.55 -23.52
N LEU A 279 9.83 -23.31 -22.44
CA LEU A 279 10.80 -22.94 -21.42
C LEU A 279 12.23 -22.84 -21.99
N PHE A 280 12.67 -23.85 -22.72
CA PHE A 280 14.01 -23.89 -23.29
C PHE A 280 14.21 -22.91 -24.46
N ASN A 281 13.16 -22.63 -25.24
CA ASN A 281 13.21 -21.54 -26.22
C ASN A 281 13.38 -20.16 -25.55
N LYS A 282 12.77 -19.96 -24.38
CA LYS A 282 12.88 -18.71 -23.60
C LYS A 282 14.23 -18.60 -22.89
N TYR A 283 14.77 -19.72 -22.41
CA TYR A 283 16.05 -19.79 -21.69
C TYR A 283 16.98 -20.84 -22.33
N PRO A 284 17.51 -20.59 -23.54
CA PRO A 284 18.31 -21.57 -24.27
C PRO A 284 19.63 -21.90 -23.58
N ASP A 285 20.19 -20.96 -22.81
CA ASP A 285 21.41 -21.17 -22.04
C ASP A 285 21.17 -22.14 -20.89
N MET A 286 19.98 -22.18 -20.31
CA MET A 286 19.65 -23.09 -19.23
C MET A 286 19.73 -24.55 -19.68
N GLU A 287 19.16 -24.89 -20.82
CA GLU A 287 19.19 -26.26 -21.35
C GLU A 287 20.62 -26.73 -21.67
N LYS A 288 21.48 -25.81 -22.10
CA LYS A 288 22.85 -26.13 -22.57
C LYS A 288 23.90 -26.11 -21.47
N THR A 289 23.71 -25.29 -20.44
CA THR A 289 24.77 -24.99 -19.46
C THR A 289 24.48 -25.50 -18.06
N ALA A 290 23.22 -25.80 -17.72
CA ALA A 290 22.89 -26.37 -16.41
C ALA A 290 23.39 -27.81 -16.33
N ASP A 291 24.00 -28.17 -15.20
CA ASP A 291 24.46 -29.53 -14.96
C ASP A 291 23.29 -30.49 -14.72
N HIS A 292 22.20 -29.98 -14.14
CA HIS A 292 20.99 -30.75 -13.86
C HIS A 292 19.74 -29.89 -14.10
N VAL A 293 18.76 -30.44 -14.82
CA VAL A 293 17.43 -29.88 -15.06
C VAL A 293 16.36 -30.90 -14.65
N ALA A 294 16.09 -30.95 -13.35
CA ALA A 294 15.08 -31.83 -12.78
C ALA A 294 13.66 -31.25 -12.98
N TRP A 295 12.63 -32.10 -12.99
CA TRP A 295 11.24 -31.64 -13.04
C TRP A 295 10.29 -32.53 -12.25
N ALA A 296 9.15 -31.95 -11.86
CA ALA A 296 8.05 -32.65 -11.21
C ALA A 296 6.70 -32.07 -11.68
N MET A 297 5.65 -32.88 -11.64
CA MET A 297 4.30 -32.44 -11.97
C MET A 297 3.24 -33.18 -11.13
N ARG A 298 2.16 -32.46 -10.80
CA ARG A 298 0.95 -33.01 -10.19
C ARG A 298 -0.26 -32.49 -10.96
N ILE A 299 -1.14 -33.37 -11.43
CA ILE A 299 -2.30 -33.02 -12.27
C ILE A 299 -3.53 -33.74 -11.74
N SER A 300 -4.64 -33.03 -11.55
CA SER A 300 -5.90 -33.64 -11.13
C SER A 300 -6.65 -34.26 -12.31
N PHE A 301 -7.34 -35.37 -12.08
CA PHE A 301 -8.18 -36.00 -13.10
C PHE A 301 -9.59 -35.39 -13.10
N GLY A 302 -9.75 -34.21 -13.71
CA GLY A 302 -11.02 -33.48 -13.71
C GLY A 302 -11.51 -33.20 -12.29
N ASN A 303 -12.75 -33.64 -11.98
CA ASN A 303 -13.35 -33.52 -10.64
C ASN A 303 -13.06 -34.71 -9.71
N SER A 304 -12.24 -35.67 -10.14
CA SER A 304 -11.85 -36.82 -9.32
C SER A 304 -10.83 -36.41 -8.26
N SER A 305 -10.85 -37.10 -7.11
CA SER A 305 -9.81 -36.99 -6.08
C SER A 305 -8.47 -37.61 -6.52
N LEU A 306 -8.44 -38.30 -7.66
CA LEU A 306 -7.23 -38.89 -8.22
C LEU A 306 -6.30 -37.80 -8.78
N VAL A 307 -5.04 -37.84 -8.36
CA VAL A 307 -3.96 -36.97 -8.82
C VAL A 307 -2.89 -37.82 -9.50
N GLN A 308 -2.58 -37.51 -10.74
CA GLN A 308 -1.45 -38.09 -11.47
C GLN A 308 -0.18 -37.31 -11.15
N GLU A 309 0.90 -38.04 -10.86
CA GLU A 309 2.17 -37.46 -10.45
C GLU A 309 3.30 -38.08 -11.25
N ALA A 310 4.29 -37.27 -11.63
CA ALA A 310 5.50 -37.74 -12.28
C ALA A 310 6.66 -36.80 -11.95
N SER A 311 7.88 -37.34 -11.96
CA SER A 311 9.09 -36.56 -11.74
C SER A 311 10.30 -37.16 -12.45
N PHE A 312 11.34 -36.36 -12.56
CA PHE A 312 12.62 -36.71 -13.17
C PHE A 312 13.74 -35.95 -12.46
N ASP A 313 14.80 -36.67 -12.10
CA ASP A 313 15.90 -36.14 -11.27
C ASP A 313 17.03 -35.50 -12.07
N ASP A 314 17.20 -35.88 -13.34
CA ASP A 314 18.29 -35.44 -14.23
C ASP A 314 19.69 -35.48 -13.61
N GLY A 315 20.05 -36.61 -12.99
CA GLY A 315 21.38 -36.80 -12.35
C GLY A 315 21.50 -36.22 -10.93
N GLU A 316 20.61 -35.31 -10.52
CA GLU A 316 20.53 -34.82 -9.14
C GLU A 316 19.66 -35.79 -8.30
N ALA A 317 20.29 -36.87 -7.81
CA ALA A 317 19.59 -37.96 -7.12
C ALA A 317 18.63 -37.49 -6.02
N GLY A 318 17.34 -37.82 -6.17
CA GLY A 318 16.25 -37.52 -5.25
C GLY A 318 15.53 -36.19 -5.51
N CYS A 319 15.98 -35.37 -6.46
CA CYS A 319 15.44 -34.02 -6.68
C CYS A 319 13.98 -34.01 -7.16
N GLY A 320 13.64 -34.85 -8.13
CA GLY A 320 12.28 -34.98 -8.64
C GLY A 320 11.30 -35.47 -7.58
N LYS A 321 11.68 -36.46 -6.78
CA LYS A 321 10.86 -36.92 -5.63
C LYS A 321 10.68 -35.83 -4.58
N PHE A 322 11.75 -35.11 -4.24
CA PHE A 322 11.72 -33.98 -3.32
C PHE A 322 10.76 -32.87 -3.77
N MET A 323 10.77 -32.51 -5.06
CA MET A 323 9.83 -31.53 -5.60
C MET A 323 8.38 -32.01 -5.58
N LEU A 324 8.13 -33.31 -5.81
CA LEU A 324 6.77 -33.88 -5.65
C LEU A 324 6.28 -33.79 -4.20
N GLU A 325 7.14 -34.10 -3.23
CA GLU A 325 6.82 -33.98 -1.80
C GLU A 325 6.46 -32.53 -1.44
N LEU A 326 7.22 -31.55 -1.96
CA LEU A 326 6.90 -30.13 -1.79
C LEU A 326 5.53 -29.75 -2.35
N LEU A 327 5.19 -30.21 -3.56
CA LEU A 327 3.89 -29.94 -4.16
C LEU A 327 2.74 -30.63 -3.40
N ARG A 328 2.99 -31.80 -2.81
CA ARG A 328 2.02 -32.50 -1.94
C ARG A 328 1.82 -31.75 -0.62
N GLU A 329 2.90 -31.35 0.05
CA GLU A 329 2.88 -30.56 1.29
C GLU A 329 2.10 -29.26 1.10
N ALA A 330 2.29 -28.58 -0.03
CA ALA A 330 1.59 -27.35 -0.37
C ALA A 330 0.17 -27.57 -0.93
N ASN A 331 -0.27 -28.83 -1.09
CA ASN A 331 -1.51 -29.22 -1.75
C ASN A 331 -1.74 -28.55 -3.13
N ILE A 332 -0.67 -28.44 -3.94
CA ILE A 332 -0.71 -27.82 -5.26
C ILE A 332 -0.92 -28.90 -6.33
N THR A 333 -1.94 -28.75 -7.15
CA THR A 333 -2.25 -29.59 -8.31
C THR A 333 -2.31 -28.75 -9.59
N ASN A 334 -2.43 -29.41 -10.75
CA ASN A 334 -2.45 -28.81 -12.08
C ASN A 334 -1.26 -27.89 -12.36
N THR A 335 -0.08 -28.32 -11.93
CA THR A 335 1.16 -27.55 -12.01
C THR A 335 2.34 -28.43 -12.35
N THR A 336 3.23 -27.92 -13.18
CA THR A 336 4.56 -28.48 -13.42
C THR A 336 5.63 -27.51 -12.90
N VAL A 337 6.69 -28.09 -12.35
CA VAL A 337 7.86 -27.36 -11.88
C VAL A 337 9.12 -27.94 -12.52
N VAL A 338 10.08 -27.06 -12.81
CA VAL A 338 11.39 -27.38 -13.38
C VAL A 338 12.43 -26.68 -12.53
N LEU A 339 13.50 -27.37 -12.18
CA LEU A 339 14.58 -26.84 -11.37
C LEU A 339 15.90 -27.06 -12.08
N ALA A 340 16.55 -25.97 -12.45
CA ALA A 340 17.89 -25.97 -13.02
C ALA A 340 18.93 -25.71 -11.93
N ARG A 341 20.01 -26.47 -11.97
CA ARG A 341 21.18 -26.34 -11.10
C ARG A 341 22.45 -26.25 -11.93
N TRP A 342 23.29 -25.28 -11.58
CA TRP A 342 24.69 -25.19 -12.00
C TRP A 342 25.60 -25.54 -10.82
N TYR A 343 26.56 -26.42 -11.02
CA TYR A 343 27.49 -26.92 -10.01
C TYR A 343 28.73 -26.03 -9.92
N GLY A 344 28.98 -25.52 -8.72
CA GLY A 344 30.09 -24.60 -8.45
C GLY A 344 31.44 -25.22 -8.13
N GLY A 345 31.60 -26.53 -8.28
CA GLY A 345 32.83 -27.24 -7.88
C GLY A 345 32.87 -27.69 -6.41
N VAL A 346 31.89 -27.29 -5.58
CA VAL A 346 31.81 -27.66 -4.15
C VAL A 346 30.54 -28.43 -3.83
N MET A 347 30.68 -29.59 -3.17
CA MET A 347 29.55 -30.38 -2.70
C MET A 347 28.82 -29.64 -1.57
N LEU A 348 27.54 -29.30 -1.80
CA LEU A 348 26.72 -28.56 -0.84
C LEU A 348 26.12 -29.44 0.28
N GLY A 349 26.08 -30.76 0.09
CA GLY A 349 25.43 -31.67 1.03
C GLY A 349 23.96 -31.30 1.25
N PRO A 350 23.44 -31.33 2.50
CA PRO A 350 22.04 -31.03 2.80
C PRO A 350 21.59 -29.60 2.45
N ASP A 351 22.50 -28.62 2.41
CA ASP A 351 22.16 -27.21 2.14
C ASP A 351 21.54 -27.01 0.74
N ARG A 352 21.86 -27.91 -0.21
CA ARG A 352 21.23 -27.89 -1.54
C ARG A 352 19.71 -27.99 -1.43
N TRP A 353 19.19 -28.85 -0.55
CA TRP A 353 17.74 -29.06 -0.40
C TRP A 353 17.02 -27.82 0.14
N ARG A 354 17.67 -27.07 1.03
CA ARG A 354 17.15 -25.80 1.53
C ARG A 354 17.01 -24.78 0.39
N LEU A 355 18.06 -24.63 -0.43
CA LEU A 355 18.06 -23.72 -1.57
C LEU A 355 17.04 -24.12 -2.64
N MET A 356 16.95 -25.41 -2.96
CA MET A 356 15.95 -25.92 -3.90
C MET A 356 14.52 -25.64 -3.43
N ARG A 357 14.22 -25.87 -2.13
CA ARG A 357 12.91 -25.54 -1.54
C ARG A 357 12.60 -24.06 -1.65
N GLU A 358 13.57 -23.21 -1.35
CA GLU A 358 13.42 -21.75 -1.42
C GLU A 358 13.14 -21.28 -2.86
N CYS A 359 13.93 -21.74 -3.84
CA CYS A 359 13.69 -21.46 -5.26
C CYS A 359 12.30 -21.96 -5.70
N LEU A 360 11.94 -23.19 -5.36
CA LEU A 360 10.68 -23.79 -5.78
C LEU A 360 9.47 -23.04 -5.21
N ASN A 361 9.51 -22.70 -3.92
CA ASN A 361 8.45 -21.93 -3.27
C ASN A 361 8.32 -20.52 -3.87
N ASP A 362 9.43 -19.88 -4.24
CA ASP A 362 9.39 -18.58 -4.91
C ASP A 362 8.77 -18.66 -6.31
N ALA A 363 9.12 -19.67 -7.11
CA ALA A 363 8.52 -19.91 -8.42
C ALA A 363 7.01 -20.24 -8.33
N LEU A 364 6.61 -21.09 -7.39
CA LEU A 364 5.20 -21.43 -7.15
C LEU A 364 4.42 -20.22 -6.65
N SER A 365 5.00 -19.42 -5.76
CA SER A 365 4.42 -18.15 -5.31
C SER A 365 4.24 -17.19 -6.49
N ALA A 366 5.24 -17.07 -7.36
CA ALA A 366 5.18 -16.26 -8.58
C ALA A 366 4.07 -16.70 -9.53
N GLN A 367 3.91 -18.00 -9.77
CA GLN A 367 2.85 -18.54 -10.63
C GLN A 367 1.46 -18.24 -10.06
N ARG A 368 1.30 -18.27 -8.73
CA ARG A 368 0.02 -17.95 -8.07
C ARG A 368 -0.24 -16.44 -8.02
N ARG A 369 0.80 -15.61 -8.12
CA ARG A 369 0.67 -14.15 -8.19
C ARG A 369 0.13 -13.66 -9.54
N THR A 370 0.28 -14.40 -10.64
CA THR A 370 -0.22 -14.07 -11.99
C THR A 370 -1.76 -14.01 -12.15
N ALA A 371 -2.52 -13.84 -11.06
CA ALA A 371 -3.98 -13.75 -11.09
C ALA A 371 -4.49 -12.55 -11.91
N THR A 372 -5.51 -12.79 -12.72
CA THR A 372 -6.31 -11.75 -13.38
C THR A 372 -7.17 -11.04 -12.34
N PHE A 373 -7.12 -9.70 -12.30
CA PHE A 373 -8.00 -8.93 -11.42
C PHE A 373 -9.33 -8.66 -12.12
N SER A 374 -10.41 -9.15 -11.54
CA SER A 374 -11.77 -8.90 -12.01
C SER A 374 -12.53 -8.06 -10.98
N GLY A 375 -12.28 -6.75 -10.98
CA GLY A 375 -13.06 -5.81 -10.15
C GLY A 375 -12.59 -5.64 -8.70
N GLU A 376 -11.44 -6.20 -8.34
CA GLU A 376 -10.95 -6.16 -6.96
C GLU A 376 -10.16 -4.89 -6.66
N ALA A 377 -10.21 -4.43 -5.41
CA ALA A 377 -9.46 -3.25 -5.00
C ALA A 377 -7.95 -3.53 -4.94
N LEU A 378 -7.15 -2.58 -5.41
CA LEU A 378 -5.71 -2.73 -5.61
C LEU A 378 -4.92 -1.71 -4.78
N TRP A 379 -3.70 -2.08 -4.43
CA TRP A 379 -2.67 -1.19 -3.92
C TRP A 379 -1.57 -1.02 -4.94
N GLY A 380 -1.06 0.20 -5.12
CA GLY A 380 0.18 0.44 -5.85
C GLY A 380 1.37 0.00 -4.99
N LEU A 381 2.20 -0.91 -5.50
CA LEU A 381 3.38 -1.37 -4.80
C LEU A 381 4.47 -0.29 -4.80
N ASP A 382 5.08 -0.09 -3.64
CA ASP A 382 6.24 0.77 -3.46
C ASP A 382 7.51 -0.08 -3.56
N ALA A 383 8.16 -0.04 -4.71
CA ALA A 383 9.38 -0.81 -4.95
C ALA A 383 10.61 -0.24 -4.19
N GLU A 384 10.51 0.96 -3.61
CA GLU A 384 11.61 1.67 -2.98
C GLU A 384 11.65 1.50 -1.46
N ASP A 385 10.50 1.24 -0.84
CA ASP A 385 10.43 1.05 0.60
C ASP A 385 10.99 -0.34 1.01
N LYS A 386 12.23 -0.30 1.51
CA LYS A 386 12.97 -1.46 2.02
C LYS A 386 12.65 -1.79 3.47
N LYS A 387 11.75 -1.04 4.13
CA LYS A 387 11.34 -1.36 5.51
C LYS A 387 10.48 -2.62 5.49
N PRO A 388 10.56 -3.47 6.53
CA PRO A 388 9.66 -4.61 6.66
C PRO A 388 8.22 -4.07 6.68
N ALA A 389 7.50 -4.29 5.58
CA ALA A 389 6.15 -3.80 5.44
C ALA A 389 5.23 -4.55 6.40
N ILE A 390 4.40 -3.81 7.15
CA ILE A 390 3.35 -4.36 8.03
C ILE A 390 2.22 -5.02 7.20
N SER A 391 2.26 -4.89 5.87
CA SER A 391 1.31 -5.55 4.96
C SER A 391 1.34 -7.07 5.11
N THR A 392 0.20 -7.71 4.90
CA THR A 392 -0.02 -9.17 5.00
C THR A 392 0.91 -10.04 4.14
N VAL A 393 1.57 -9.45 3.13
CA VAL A 393 2.45 -10.14 2.16
C VAL A 393 3.91 -9.65 2.24
N GLY A 394 4.26 -8.80 3.22
CA GLY A 394 5.62 -8.28 3.38
C GLY A 394 6.11 -7.37 2.24
N MET A 395 5.21 -6.86 1.38
CA MET A 395 5.52 -5.97 0.27
C MET A 395 5.02 -4.56 0.59
N ALA A 396 5.88 -3.55 0.43
CA ALA A 396 5.50 -2.18 0.70
C ALA A 396 4.49 -1.64 -0.32
N ILE A 397 3.58 -0.79 0.15
CA ILE A 397 2.53 -0.15 -0.65
C ILE A 397 2.64 1.36 -0.53
N HIS A 398 2.26 2.07 -1.58
CA HIS A 398 2.09 3.51 -1.51
C HIS A 398 0.85 3.85 -0.68
N ARG A 399 1.09 4.37 0.52
CA ARG A 399 0.04 4.75 1.48
C ARG A 399 -0.82 5.91 0.96
N PRO A 400 -2.16 5.77 0.91
CA PRO A 400 -3.04 6.77 0.31
C PRO A 400 -3.08 8.09 1.09
N GLU A 401 -2.80 8.07 2.39
CA GLU A 401 -2.81 9.25 3.25
C GLU A 401 -1.75 10.26 2.82
N ASN A 402 -0.58 9.78 2.40
CA ASN A 402 0.52 10.62 1.94
C ASN A 402 0.13 11.34 0.65
N ALA A 403 -0.43 10.59 -0.31
CA ALA A 403 -0.92 11.13 -1.57
C ALA A 403 -2.03 12.19 -1.34
N ARG A 404 -3.00 11.87 -0.47
CA ARG A 404 -4.09 12.79 -0.12
C ARG A 404 -3.56 14.07 0.51
N ASN A 405 -2.72 13.96 1.54
CA ASN A 405 -2.14 15.11 2.21
C ASN A 405 -1.27 15.96 1.26
N TYR A 406 -0.63 15.33 0.29
CA TYR A 406 0.13 16.02 -0.73
C TYR A 406 -0.78 16.87 -1.63
N LEU A 407 -1.88 16.30 -2.13
CA LEU A 407 -2.87 17.03 -2.92
C LEU A 407 -3.44 18.24 -2.16
N LEU A 408 -3.89 18.04 -0.91
CA LEU A 408 -4.52 19.08 -0.10
C LEU A 408 -3.63 20.31 0.17
N ARG A 409 -2.31 20.20 -0.04
CA ARG A 409 -1.33 21.26 0.27
C ARG A 409 -0.66 21.89 -0.95
N SER A 410 -0.97 21.41 -2.16
CA SER A 410 -0.14 21.64 -3.36
C SER A 410 -0.64 22.70 -4.35
N PHE A 411 -1.84 23.26 -4.17
CA PHE A 411 -2.47 24.13 -5.17
C PHE A 411 -2.77 25.53 -4.62
N ALA A 412 -1.79 26.44 -4.71
CA ALA A 412 -1.97 27.83 -4.30
C ALA A 412 -2.63 28.67 -5.41
N SER A 413 -3.28 29.79 -5.09
CA SER A 413 -3.83 30.72 -6.10
C SER A 413 -2.72 31.52 -6.77
N ALA A 414 -2.82 31.76 -8.07
CA ALA A 414 -1.90 32.64 -8.78
C ALA A 414 -2.21 34.12 -8.45
N GLY A 415 -1.20 34.90 -8.05
CA GLY A 415 -1.32 36.36 -7.90
C GLY A 415 -1.44 36.95 -6.49
N THR A 416 -1.17 36.20 -5.41
CA THR A 416 -1.25 36.72 -4.02
C THR A 416 0.06 37.28 -3.44
N SER A 417 1.02 37.70 -4.28
CA SER A 417 2.33 38.18 -3.79
C SER A 417 2.55 39.70 -3.77
N ASP A 418 1.56 40.55 -4.06
CA ASP A 418 1.77 42.02 -4.00
C ASP A 418 0.56 42.79 -3.44
N GLY A 419 0.37 42.76 -2.11
CA GLY A 419 -0.39 43.81 -1.41
C GLY A 419 -1.46 43.39 -0.39
N GLY A 420 -1.78 42.10 -0.26
CA GLY A 420 -2.74 41.62 0.75
C GLY A 420 -2.05 41.19 2.05
N GLY A 421 -2.54 41.62 3.20
CA GLY A 421 -2.00 41.23 4.51
C GLY A 421 -1.76 39.73 4.68
N LYS A 422 -0.74 39.33 5.46
CA LYS A 422 -0.37 37.93 5.68
C LYS A 422 -1.59 37.09 6.11
N LYS A 423 -2.11 36.26 5.20
CA LYS A 423 -3.16 35.28 5.51
C LYS A 423 -2.66 34.31 6.58
N THR A 424 -3.57 33.86 7.45
CA THR A 424 -3.23 32.83 8.45
C THR A 424 -2.91 31.50 7.75
N VAL A 425 -2.13 30.64 8.41
CA VAL A 425 -1.78 29.31 7.87
C VAL A 425 -3.05 28.48 7.59
N THR A 426 -4.07 28.61 8.44
CA THR A 426 -5.37 27.95 8.25
C THR A 426 -6.06 28.44 7.00
N ALA A 427 -6.20 29.77 6.82
CA ALA A 427 -6.81 30.35 5.62
C ALA A 427 -6.07 29.95 4.32
N LEU A 428 -4.73 29.88 4.36
CA LEU A 428 -3.93 29.40 3.22
C LEU A 428 -4.16 27.91 2.92
N ASN A 429 -4.38 27.08 3.93
CA ASN A 429 -4.68 25.66 3.73
C ASN A 429 -6.10 25.46 3.22
N ASP A 430 -7.07 26.24 3.69
CA ASP A 430 -8.46 26.18 3.22
C ASP A 430 -8.55 26.62 1.75
N GLU A 431 -7.87 27.71 1.40
CA GLU A 431 -7.73 28.18 0.01
C GLU A 431 -7.14 27.10 -0.91
N LYS A 432 -6.12 26.37 -0.45
CA LYS A 432 -5.52 25.26 -1.22
C LYS A 432 -6.48 24.09 -1.41
N GLN A 433 -7.33 23.81 -0.43
CA GLN A 433 -8.33 22.75 -0.52
C GLN A 433 -9.46 23.13 -1.47
N GLU A 434 -9.93 24.37 -1.45
CA GLU A 434 -10.90 24.88 -2.43
C GLU A 434 -10.33 24.81 -3.84
N ASN A 435 -9.08 25.26 -4.03
CA ASN A 435 -8.39 25.19 -5.31
C ASN A 435 -8.22 23.76 -5.83
N LEU A 436 -7.91 22.82 -4.93
CA LEU A 436 -7.91 21.39 -5.27
C LEU A 436 -9.30 20.94 -5.73
N GLY A 437 -10.37 21.35 -5.05
CA GLY A 437 -11.75 21.02 -5.43
C GLY A 437 -12.10 21.50 -6.83
N ARG A 438 -11.72 22.73 -7.19
CA ARG A 438 -11.91 23.31 -8.53
C ARG A 438 -11.09 22.56 -9.59
N LEU A 439 -9.83 22.20 -9.29
CA LEU A 439 -9.01 21.39 -10.19
C LEU A 439 -9.60 20.01 -10.45
N LEU A 440 -10.03 19.32 -9.39
CA LEU A 440 -10.63 17.98 -9.50
C LEU A 440 -11.95 18.04 -10.28
N GLY A 441 -12.76 19.08 -10.09
CA GLY A 441 -13.95 19.32 -10.91
C GLY A 441 -13.62 19.56 -12.38
N ALA A 442 -12.60 20.38 -12.69
CA ALA A 442 -12.16 20.59 -14.07
C ALA A 442 -11.77 19.27 -14.76
N LEU A 443 -11.03 18.42 -14.05
CA LEU A 443 -10.63 17.09 -14.52
C LEU A 443 -11.81 16.14 -14.65
N ARG A 444 -12.76 16.19 -13.70
CA ARG A 444 -13.99 15.39 -13.74
C ARG A 444 -14.81 15.70 -14.98
N LEU A 445 -15.04 16.98 -15.25
CA LEU A 445 -15.76 17.46 -16.43
C LEU A 445 -15.01 17.09 -17.72
N LEU A 446 -13.67 17.21 -17.72
CA LEU A 446 -12.83 16.74 -18.82
C LEU A 446 -13.08 15.26 -19.13
N PHE A 447 -12.85 14.37 -18.17
CA PHE A 447 -12.96 12.94 -18.39
C PHE A 447 -14.39 12.50 -18.67
N ALA A 448 -15.38 13.06 -17.97
CA ALA A 448 -16.80 12.77 -18.22
C ALA A 448 -17.21 13.05 -19.67
N SER A 449 -16.76 14.17 -20.25
CA SER A 449 -17.07 14.53 -21.64
C SER A 449 -16.57 13.52 -22.69
N TRP A 450 -15.56 12.72 -22.34
CA TRP A 450 -14.97 11.71 -23.22
C TRP A 450 -15.32 10.27 -22.84
N ALA A 451 -15.73 10.00 -21.60
CA ALA A 451 -15.94 8.66 -21.06
C ALA A 451 -16.99 7.83 -21.82
N GLY A 452 -18.03 8.48 -22.36
CA GLY A 452 -19.04 7.82 -23.20
C GLY A 452 -18.59 7.54 -24.64
N THR A 453 -17.45 8.09 -25.07
CA THR A 453 -16.95 8.02 -26.45
C THR A 453 -15.68 7.19 -26.58
N LEU A 454 -14.80 7.27 -25.59
CA LEU A 454 -13.53 6.57 -25.56
C LEU A 454 -13.62 5.36 -24.64
N GLY A 455 -13.13 4.21 -25.10
CA GLY A 455 -12.90 3.07 -24.22
C GLY A 455 -11.88 3.41 -23.13
N ARG A 456 -11.94 2.71 -22.00
CA ARG A 456 -11.09 2.93 -20.81
C ARG A 456 -9.59 3.04 -21.14
N ALA A 457 -9.07 2.14 -21.97
CA ALA A 457 -7.66 2.12 -22.38
C ALA A 457 -7.27 3.32 -23.27
N GLU A 458 -8.19 3.79 -24.13
CA GLU A 458 -7.94 4.96 -24.97
C GLU A 458 -8.02 6.26 -24.16
N LEU A 459 -8.95 6.34 -23.21
CA LEU A 459 -9.04 7.44 -22.26
C LEU A 459 -7.73 7.59 -21.45
N ASP A 460 -7.17 6.47 -20.97
CA ASP A 460 -5.89 6.45 -20.25
C ASP A 460 -4.73 7.02 -21.10
N ARG A 461 -4.61 6.55 -22.34
CA ARG A 461 -3.58 7.05 -23.27
C ARG A 461 -3.72 8.54 -23.58
N ARG A 462 -4.94 9.03 -23.77
CA ARG A 462 -5.17 10.46 -24.06
C ARG A 462 -4.97 11.35 -22.85
N ALA A 463 -5.29 10.88 -21.65
CA ALA A 463 -5.13 11.63 -20.43
C ALA A 463 -3.68 12.10 -20.21
N TRP A 464 -2.68 11.29 -20.56
CA TRP A 464 -1.28 11.72 -20.53
C TRP A 464 -0.99 12.87 -21.49
N ARG A 465 -1.54 12.84 -22.71
CA ARG A 465 -1.38 13.92 -23.69
C ARG A 465 -2.03 15.22 -23.21
N TRP A 466 -3.20 15.13 -22.60
CA TRP A 466 -3.88 16.28 -22.00
C TRP A 466 -3.07 16.87 -20.84
N TYR A 467 -2.53 16.03 -19.96
CA TYR A 467 -1.62 16.46 -18.91
C TYR A 467 -0.42 17.24 -19.50
N VAL A 468 0.23 16.70 -20.53
CA VAL A 468 1.38 17.37 -21.18
C VAL A 468 1.00 18.73 -21.78
N ALA A 469 -0.22 18.87 -22.31
CA ALA A 469 -0.71 20.10 -22.91
C ALA A 469 -1.01 21.23 -21.90
N VAL A 470 -1.37 20.87 -20.65
CA VAL A 470 -1.80 21.86 -19.64
C VAL A 470 -0.81 22.05 -18.50
N ARG A 471 0.14 21.13 -18.31
CA ARG A 471 1.12 21.20 -17.21
C ARG A 471 1.89 22.53 -17.24
N PRO A 472 2.33 23.04 -16.09
CA PRO A 472 3.16 24.24 -16.07
C PRO A 472 4.45 24.08 -16.86
N ASP A 473 4.82 25.13 -17.58
CA ASP A 473 6.13 25.31 -18.18
C ASP A 473 7.14 25.61 -17.06
N ILE A 474 8.24 24.87 -17.04
CA ILE A 474 9.33 24.97 -16.06
C ILE A 474 10.65 24.78 -16.81
N GLU A 475 11.75 25.21 -16.21
CA GLU A 475 13.06 25.10 -16.81
C GLU A 475 13.45 23.65 -17.15
N SER A 476 14.28 23.50 -18.19
CA SER A 476 14.80 22.20 -18.57
C SER A 476 16.05 21.85 -17.75
N GLY A 477 16.17 20.58 -17.34
CA GLY A 477 17.30 20.09 -16.56
C GLY A 477 17.05 20.11 -15.05
N PRO A 478 18.10 20.06 -14.22
CA PRO A 478 17.98 20.02 -12.77
C PRO A 478 17.34 21.27 -12.14
N SER A 479 17.46 22.44 -12.78
CA SER A 479 16.93 23.71 -12.26
C SER A 479 15.40 23.75 -12.21
N GLY A 480 14.72 23.11 -13.17
CA GLY A 480 13.26 22.96 -13.15
C GLY A 480 12.76 21.87 -12.20
N TRP A 481 13.65 21.13 -11.51
CA TRP A 481 13.21 20.06 -10.61
C TRP A 481 12.46 20.64 -9.41
N GLY A 482 11.18 20.28 -9.30
CA GLY A 482 10.32 20.79 -8.22
C GLY A 482 9.92 22.26 -8.38
N GLU A 483 10.16 22.86 -9.53
CA GLU A 483 9.71 24.22 -9.83
C GLU A 483 8.17 24.30 -9.88
N LYS A 484 7.65 25.43 -9.40
CA LYS A 484 6.22 25.77 -9.45
C LYS A 484 5.97 26.65 -10.65
N GLY A 485 4.89 26.37 -11.37
CA GLY A 485 4.43 27.26 -12.42
C GLY A 485 2.92 27.46 -12.37
N THR A 486 2.45 28.39 -13.19
CA THR A 486 1.04 28.75 -13.28
C THR A 486 0.27 27.73 -14.12
N LEU A 487 -0.87 27.27 -13.60
CA LEU A 487 -1.83 26.39 -14.26
C LEU A 487 -3.18 27.13 -14.35
N ARG A 488 -3.68 27.35 -15.57
CA ARG A 488 -5.02 27.94 -15.77
C ARG A 488 -6.03 26.81 -15.98
N LEU A 489 -7.06 26.73 -15.14
CA LEU A 489 -8.03 25.64 -15.21
C LEU A 489 -8.94 25.73 -16.45
N SER A 490 -9.13 26.92 -17.02
CA SER A 490 -9.78 27.10 -18.33
C SER A 490 -9.15 26.25 -19.44
N LYS A 491 -7.82 26.12 -19.46
CA LYS A 491 -7.13 25.25 -20.44
C LYS A 491 -7.51 23.77 -20.31
N ILE A 492 -7.87 23.31 -19.10
CA ILE A 492 -8.36 21.94 -18.88
C ILE A 492 -9.78 21.82 -19.42
N LEU A 493 -10.64 22.81 -19.15
CA LEU A 493 -12.01 22.83 -19.67
C LEU A 493 -12.05 22.87 -21.21
N ASP A 494 -11.10 23.55 -21.85
CA ASP A 494 -10.99 23.63 -23.31
C ASP A 494 -10.68 22.27 -23.98
N LEU A 495 -10.14 21.31 -23.22
CA LEU A 495 -9.87 19.95 -23.71
C LEU A 495 -11.10 19.04 -23.69
N ARG A 496 -12.23 19.51 -23.16
CA ARG A 496 -13.50 18.78 -23.18
C ARG A 496 -13.94 18.51 -24.61
N ARG A 497 -14.65 17.39 -24.77
CA ARG A 497 -15.35 17.13 -26.03
C ARG A 497 -16.42 18.21 -26.21
N LYS A 498 -16.35 18.95 -27.31
CA LYS A 498 -17.45 19.82 -27.74
C LYS A 498 -18.55 18.93 -28.30
N GLU A 499 -19.76 19.03 -27.77
CA GLU A 499 -20.90 18.35 -28.37
C GLU A 499 -21.07 18.85 -29.80
N ALA A 500 -21.22 17.92 -30.75
CA ALA A 500 -21.63 18.31 -32.09
C ALA A 500 -23.04 18.89 -31.97
N PRO A 501 -23.36 20.03 -32.61
CA PRO A 501 -24.73 20.52 -32.63
C PRO A 501 -25.61 19.39 -33.16
N ALA A 502 -26.66 19.05 -32.41
CA ALA A 502 -27.65 18.09 -32.86
C ALA A 502 -28.12 18.54 -34.25
N SER A 503 -27.87 17.72 -35.27
CA SER A 503 -28.42 17.93 -36.60
C SER A 503 -29.93 17.84 -36.48
N GLY A 504 -30.58 18.99 -36.39
CA GLY A 504 -32.03 19.13 -36.40
C GLY A 504 -32.62 18.82 -37.77
#